data_AF-A0A7S1R7T7-F1
#
_entry.id   AF-A0A7S1R7T7-F1
#
_cell.length_a   1.000
_cell.length_b   1.000
_cell.length_c   1.000
_cell.angle_alpha   90.00
_cell.angle_beta   90.00
_cell.angle_gamma   90.00
#
_symmetry.space_group_name_H-M   'P 1'
#
loop_
_entity.id
_entity.type
_entity.pdbx_description
1 polymer ?
#
loop_
_entity_poly.entity_id
_entity_poly.type
_entity_poly.pdbx_seq_one_letter_code
_entity_poly.pdbx_strand_id
1 'polypeptide(L)'
;YGCWGCCFTYGCWFGIEGLLFAGERPAECSEIKRCVSFLLSKQNPDGGWGEDFASCFDREYASRDKLYGCEAGSTVVQSAWALLALMAGDCKDTAAVRRGIDFLMRRQLPSGDWAQENVAGVFNRSVGITYTAFRNVFPLWALGRYARGYGPRHGLL
;
A
#
# COMPACT_ATOMS: atom_id res chain seq x y z
N TYR A 1 11.80 1.45 4.82
CA TYR A 1 11.79 2.89 4.51
C TYR A 1 11.96 3.07 3.01
N GLY A 2 11.11 3.88 2.37
CA GLY A 2 11.17 4.17 0.94
C GLY A 2 11.93 5.46 0.66
N CYS A 3 12.92 5.41 -0.24
CA CYS A 3 13.72 6.58 -0.63
C CYS A 3 13.21 7.31 -1.88
N TRP A 4 12.26 6.70 -2.61
CA TRP A 4 11.79 7.15 -3.92
C TRP A 4 10.25 7.28 -4.01
N GLY A 5 9.55 6.66 -3.05
CA GLY A 5 8.12 6.80 -2.83
C GLY A 5 7.86 7.06 -1.35
N CYS A 6 6.74 7.71 -1.03
CA CYS A 6 6.37 8.12 0.33
C CYS A 6 5.46 7.05 1.00
N CYS A 7 5.89 6.34 2.03
CA CYS A 7 7.28 6.07 2.39
C CYS A 7 7.46 4.61 2.83
N PHE A 8 6.85 4.24 3.94
CA PHE A 8 6.99 2.91 4.52
C PHE A 8 6.17 1.89 3.75
N THR A 9 4.95 2.21 3.31
CA THR A 9 4.14 1.32 2.44
C THR A 9 4.91 0.94 1.17
N TYR A 10 5.52 1.93 0.51
CA TYR A 10 6.40 1.73 -0.64
C TYR A 10 7.61 0.83 -0.30
N GLY A 11 8.35 1.17 0.75
CA GLY A 11 9.55 0.42 1.13
C GLY A 11 9.26 -0.99 1.62
N CYS A 12 8.13 -1.20 2.31
CA CYS A 12 7.66 -2.50 2.77
C CYS A 12 7.33 -3.42 1.59
N TRP A 13 6.66 -2.89 0.57
CA TRP A 13 6.37 -3.65 -0.65
C TRP A 13 7.64 -4.16 -1.32
N PHE A 14 8.58 -3.26 -1.65
CA PHE A 14 9.84 -3.68 -2.26
C PHE A 14 10.69 -4.59 -1.35
N GLY A 15 10.67 -4.35 -0.04
CA GLY A 15 11.38 -5.19 0.92
C GLY A 15 10.87 -6.64 0.94
N ILE A 16 9.55 -6.82 0.95
CA ILE A 16 8.96 -8.17 0.89
C ILE A 16 9.25 -8.82 -0.47
N GLU A 17 9.02 -8.13 -1.59
CA GLU A 17 9.28 -8.68 -2.93
C GLU A 17 10.74 -9.09 -3.10
N GLY A 18 11.69 -8.29 -2.58
CA GLY A 18 13.12 -8.60 -2.62
C GLY A 18 13.49 -9.85 -1.82
N LEU A 19 12.93 -10.03 -0.62
CA LEU A 19 13.14 -11.25 0.18
C LEU A 19 12.56 -12.48 -0.52
N LEU A 20 11.36 -12.38 -1.09
CA LEU A 20 10.76 -13.47 -1.86
C LEU A 20 11.62 -13.85 -3.07
N PHE A 21 12.14 -12.85 -3.78
CA PHE A 21 13.04 -13.08 -4.92
C PHE A 21 14.35 -13.75 -4.50
N ALA A 22 14.84 -13.48 -3.29
CA ALA A 22 16.00 -14.14 -2.71
C ALA A 22 15.73 -15.58 -2.24
N GLY A 23 14.49 -16.07 -2.36
CA GLY A 23 14.09 -17.43 -2.00
C GLY A 23 13.47 -17.58 -0.62
N GLU A 24 13.27 -16.47 0.12
CA GLU A 24 12.59 -16.50 1.41
C GLU A 24 11.11 -16.86 1.26
N ARG A 25 10.57 -17.60 2.23
CA ARG A 25 9.16 -18.01 2.25
C ARG A 25 8.40 -17.22 3.33
N PRO A 26 7.21 -16.64 3.03
CA PRO A 26 6.46 -15.84 4.01
C PRO A 26 6.20 -16.55 5.35
N ALA A 27 5.92 -17.85 5.31
CA ALA A 27 5.64 -18.66 6.50
C ALA A 27 6.86 -18.86 7.40
N GLU A 28 8.07 -18.68 6.89
CA GLU A 28 9.34 -19.01 7.58
C GLU A 28 10.16 -17.75 7.89
N CYS A 29 9.98 -16.67 7.14
CA CYS A 29 10.75 -15.44 7.28
C CYS A 29 10.15 -14.49 8.34
N SER A 30 10.92 -14.21 9.39
CA SER A 30 10.47 -13.35 10.50
C SER A 30 10.32 -11.87 10.08
N GLU A 31 11.14 -11.43 9.14
CA GLU A 31 11.20 -10.09 8.57
C GLU A 31 9.92 -9.79 7.80
N ILE A 32 9.47 -10.74 6.95
CA ILE A 32 8.21 -10.63 6.22
C ILE A 32 7.04 -10.55 7.20
N LYS A 33 7.00 -11.42 8.23
CA LYS A 33 5.94 -11.39 9.25
C LYS A 33 5.89 -10.07 10.01
N ARG A 34 7.04 -9.52 10.41
CA ARG A 34 7.14 -8.20 11.06
C ARG A 34 6.65 -7.09 10.14
N CYS A 35 7.02 -7.13 8.86
CA CYS A 35 6.59 -6.17 7.86
C CYS A 35 5.06 -6.21 7.65
N VAL A 36 4.48 -7.41 7.52
CA VAL A 36 3.02 -7.61 7.44
C VAL A 36 2.32 -7.09 8.69
N SER A 37 2.80 -7.43 9.88
CA SER A 37 2.23 -6.94 11.14
C SER A 37 2.30 -5.41 11.24
N PHE A 38 3.40 -4.81 10.81
CA PHE A 38 3.54 -3.36 10.76
C PHE A 38 2.46 -2.73 9.87
N LEU A 39 2.30 -3.21 8.64
CA LEU A 39 1.28 -2.70 7.72
C LEU A 39 -0.13 -2.86 8.29
N LEU A 40 -0.47 -4.03 8.84
CA LEU A 40 -1.78 -4.25 9.45
C LEU A 40 -2.08 -3.25 10.58
N SER A 41 -1.09 -2.94 11.42
CA SER A 41 -1.25 -1.95 12.51
C SER A 41 -1.42 -0.51 12.03
N LYS A 42 -1.25 -0.25 10.72
CA LYS A 42 -1.36 1.08 10.10
C LYS A 42 -2.57 1.20 9.16
N GLN A 43 -3.44 0.18 9.10
CA GLN A 43 -4.65 0.28 8.29
C GLN A 43 -5.64 1.26 8.95
N ASN A 44 -6.15 2.20 8.16
CA ASN A 44 -7.14 3.18 8.61
C ASN A 44 -8.55 2.56 8.69
N PRO A 45 -9.48 3.19 9.44
CA PRO A 45 -10.85 2.69 9.58
C PRO A 45 -11.63 2.52 8.27
N ASP A 46 -11.29 3.29 7.23
CA ASP A 46 -11.89 3.20 5.89
C ASP A 46 -11.38 2.02 5.04
N GLY A 47 -10.40 1.27 5.57
CA GLY A 47 -9.78 0.12 4.95
C GLY A 47 -8.50 0.43 4.18
N GLY A 48 -8.16 1.70 3.96
CA GLY A 48 -6.97 2.10 3.24
C GLY A 48 -5.74 2.30 4.13
N TRP A 49 -4.68 2.78 3.50
CA TRP A 49 -3.44 3.26 4.12
C TRP A 49 -3.12 4.64 3.56
N GLY A 50 -2.51 5.48 4.39
CA GLY A 50 -1.89 6.69 3.89
C GLY A 50 -0.87 7.27 4.84
N GLU A 51 0.15 7.88 4.23
CA GLU A 51 1.27 8.51 4.89
C GLU A 51 1.37 9.95 4.43
N ASP A 52 1.59 10.85 5.38
CA ASP A 52 1.96 12.23 5.10
C ASP A 52 3.41 12.31 4.61
N PHE A 53 3.72 13.34 3.81
CA PHE A 53 5.07 13.57 3.31
C PHE A 53 6.11 13.74 4.42
N ALA A 54 5.70 14.20 5.61
CA ALA A 54 6.55 14.24 6.80
C ALA A 54 7.20 12.88 7.12
N SER A 55 6.56 11.77 6.75
CA SER A 55 7.12 10.43 6.93
C SER A 55 8.49 10.24 6.25
N CYS A 56 8.70 10.92 5.12
CA CYS A 56 9.98 10.92 4.43
C CYS A 56 11.04 11.71 5.18
N PHE A 57 10.68 12.87 5.74
CA PHE A 57 11.60 13.76 6.44
C PHE A 57 11.99 13.22 7.81
N ASP A 58 10.99 12.87 8.63
CA ASP A 58 11.17 12.44 10.02
C ASP A 58 11.63 10.98 10.13
N ARG A 59 11.50 10.21 9.05
CA ARG A 59 11.78 8.75 9.02
C ARG A 59 10.95 7.97 10.03
N GLU A 60 9.71 8.41 10.21
CA GLU A 60 8.70 7.76 11.03
C GLU A 60 7.40 7.67 10.23
N TYR A 61 6.54 6.69 10.52
CA TYR A 61 5.24 6.61 9.88
C TYR A 61 4.32 7.72 10.40
N ALA A 62 4.13 8.78 9.61
CA ALA A 62 3.22 9.87 9.95
C ALA A 62 1.88 9.67 9.26
N SER A 63 0.84 9.35 10.04
CA SER A 63 -0.55 9.38 9.59
C SER A 63 -1.18 10.73 9.91
N ARG A 64 -2.07 11.23 9.04
CA ARG A 64 -2.90 12.41 9.29
C ARG A 64 -4.34 12.11 8.93
N ASP A 65 -5.28 12.69 9.67
CA ASP A 65 -6.71 12.55 9.40
C ASP A 65 -7.08 13.13 8.01
N LYS A 66 -6.35 14.16 7.56
CA LYS A 66 -6.57 14.80 6.27
C LYS A 66 -5.27 14.90 5.49
N LEU A 67 -5.33 14.42 4.25
CA LEU A 67 -4.31 14.58 3.22
C LEU A 67 -4.95 15.26 2.01
N TYR A 68 -4.15 15.84 1.13
CA TYR A 68 -4.71 16.40 -0.11
C TYR A 68 -5.48 15.32 -0.89
N GLY A 69 -6.75 15.59 -1.22
CA GLY A 69 -7.64 14.65 -1.92
C GLY A 69 -8.21 13.51 -1.05
N CYS A 70 -7.90 13.47 0.26
CA CYS A 70 -8.44 12.47 1.18
C CYS A 70 -8.82 13.05 2.55
N GLU A 71 -10.07 12.81 2.96
CA GLU A 71 -10.63 13.28 4.22
C GLU A 71 -10.49 12.32 5.40
N ALA A 72 -10.01 11.09 5.16
CA ALA A 72 -9.88 10.02 6.15
C ALA A 72 -8.44 9.46 6.27
N GLY A 73 -7.45 10.17 5.72
CA GLY A 73 -6.03 9.83 5.82
C GLY A 73 -5.53 8.72 4.90
N SER A 74 -6.37 8.02 4.13
CA SER A 74 -5.97 6.96 3.19
C SER A 74 -5.79 7.44 1.75
N THR A 75 -4.72 7.07 1.07
CA THR A 75 -4.55 7.36 -0.37
C THR A 75 -4.56 6.08 -1.20
N VAL A 76 -5.07 6.17 -2.42
CA VAL A 76 -5.18 5.06 -3.38
C VAL A 76 -3.81 4.43 -3.66
N VAL A 77 -2.78 5.26 -3.86
CA VAL A 77 -1.44 4.78 -4.20
C VAL A 77 -0.80 4.04 -3.01
N GLN A 78 -0.83 4.61 -1.81
CA GLN A 78 -0.24 3.97 -0.62
C GLN A 78 -1.02 2.74 -0.19
N SER A 79 -2.36 2.77 -0.32
CA SER A 79 -3.22 1.60 -0.11
C SER A 79 -2.87 0.47 -1.08
N ALA A 80 -2.65 0.78 -2.36
CA ALA A 80 -2.26 -0.21 -3.34
C ALA A 80 -0.88 -0.83 -3.02
N TRP A 81 0.11 -0.04 -2.60
CA TRP A 81 1.40 -0.58 -2.16
C TRP A 81 1.29 -1.47 -0.92
N ALA A 82 0.52 -1.05 0.08
CA ALA A 82 0.27 -1.87 1.27
C ALA A 82 -0.39 -3.20 0.90
N LEU A 83 -1.39 -3.20 0.01
CA LEU A 83 -2.05 -4.41 -0.48
C LEU A 83 -1.10 -5.32 -1.27
N LEU A 84 -0.28 -4.76 -2.16
CA LEU A 84 0.73 -5.52 -2.90
C LEU A 84 1.70 -6.22 -1.94
N ALA A 85 2.14 -5.52 -0.89
CA ALA A 85 3.02 -6.04 0.16
C ALA A 85 2.34 -7.14 0.98
N LEU A 86 1.11 -6.90 1.46
CA LEU A 86 0.34 -7.87 2.28
C LEU A 86 0.05 -9.16 1.52
N MET A 87 -0.33 -9.06 0.24
CA MET A 87 -0.59 -10.24 -0.59
C MET A 87 0.69 -11.01 -0.95
N ALA A 88 1.81 -10.30 -1.18
CA ALA A 88 3.11 -10.93 -1.41
C ALA A 88 3.59 -11.66 -0.15
N GLY A 89 3.42 -11.04 1.02
CA GLY A 89 3.72 -11.62 2.33
C GLY A 89 2.72 -12.67 2.81
N ASP A 90 1.80 -13.12 1.96
CA ASP A 90 0.75 -14.11 2.26
C ASP A 90 0.02 -13.84 3.58
N CYS A 91 -0.40 -12.58 3.77
CA CYS A 91 -1.12 -12.13 4.95
C CYS A 91 -2.31 -13.04 5.26
N LYS A 92 -2.48 -13.45 6.52
CA LYS A 92 -3.57 -14.34 6.95
C LYS A 92 -4.83 -13.60 7.41
N ASP A 93 -4.73 -12.30 7.68
CA ASP A 93 -5.91 -11.46 7.93
C ASP A 93 -6.55 -11.07 6.59
N THR A 94 -7.33 -12.00 6.04
CA THR A 94 -8.02 -11.84 4.77
C THR A 94 -9.08 -10.74 4.82
N ALA A 95 -9.64 -10.46 6.00
CA ALA A 95 -10.59 -9.38 6.19
C ALA A 95 -9.93 -8.00 6.03
N ALA A 96 -8.72 -7.81 6.57
CA ALA A 96 -7.93 -6.60 6.37
C ALA A 96 -7.61 -6.37 4.89
N VAL A 97 -7.18 -7.41 4.17
CA VAL A 97 -6.91 -7.32 2.72
C VAL A 97 -8.20 -6.97 1.97
N ARG A 98 -9.33 -7.62 2.28
CA ARG A 98 -10.62 -7.34 1.65
C ARG A 98 -11.07 -5.90 1.84
N ARG A 99 -10.96 -5.35 3.07
CA ARG A 99 -11.29 -3.94 3.33
C ARG A 99 -10.46 -2.97 2.47
N GLY A 100 -9.19 -3.27 2.23
CA GLY A 100 -8.34 -2.47 1.34
C GLY A 100 -8.72 -2.60 -0.13
N ILE A 101 -9.11 -3.79 -0.59
CA ILE A 101 -9.65 -3.99 -1.94
C ILE A 101 -10.95 -3.21 -2.13
N ASP A 102 -11.87 -3.30 -1.16
CA ASP A 102 -13.12 -2.55 -1.17
C ASP A 102 -12.86 -1.04 -1.16
N PHE A 103 -11.85 -0.57 -0.40
CA PHE A 103 -11.41 0.82 -0.43
C PHE A 103 -10.98 1.24 -1.84
N LEU A 104 -10.10 0.49 -2.52
CA LEU A 104 -9.67 0.83 -3.87
C LEU A 104 -10.84 0.88 -4.86
N MET A 105 -11.75 -0.10 -4.79
CA MET A 105 -12.92 -0.16 -5.66
C MET A 105 -13.89 1.00 -5.41
N ARG A 106 -14.15 1.37 -4.15
CA ARG A 106 -15.01 2.51 -3.79
C ARG A 106 -14.44 3.85 -4.24
N ARG A 107 -13.11 3.97 -4.36
CA ARG A 107 -12.43 5.20 -4.80
C ARG A 107 -12.32 5.32 -6.32
N GLN A 108 -12.67 4.29 -7.08
CA GLN A 108 -12.66 4.33 -8.54
C GLN A 108 -13.76 5.28 -9.04
N LEU A 109 -13.41 6.16 -9.96
CA LEU A 109 -14.36 7.08 -10.60
C LEU A 109 -15.21 6.34 -11.64
N PRO A 110 -16.38 6.87 -12.05
CA PRO A 110 -17.20 6.27 -13.10
C PRO A 110 -16.47 6.06 -14.43
N SER A 111 -15.41 6.83 -14.71
CA SER A 111 -14.56 6.69 -15.90
C SER A 111 -13.57 5.51 -15.81
N GLY A 112 -13.43 4.89 -14.64
CA GLY A 112 -12.40 3.90 -14.35
C GLY A 112 -11.06 4.48 -13.84
N ASP A 113 -10.86 5.80 -13.89
CA ASP A 113 -9.70 6.49 -13.30
C ASP A 113 -9.83 6.57 -11.76
N TRP A 114 -8.74 6.96 -11.09
CA TRP A 114 -8.75 7.39 -9.70
C TRP A 114 -8.40 8.87 -9.60
N ALA A 115 -8.98 9.56 -8.62
CA ALA A 115 -8.69 10.98 -8.41
C ALA A 115 -7.22 11.22 -8.03
N GLN A 116 -6.70 12.39 -8.39
CA GLN A 116 -5.39 12.83 -7.91
C GLN A 116 -5.47 13.15 -6.41
N GLU A 117 -4.54 12.58 -5.65
CA GLU A 117 -4.42 12.77 -4.20
C GLU A 117 -3.01 13.29 -3.87
N ASN A 118 -2.61 13.22 -2.59
CA ASN A 118 -1.32 13.70 -2.10
C ASN A 118 -0.12 13.15 -2.90
N VAL A 119 0.98 13.89 -2.87
CA VAL A 119 2.19 13.52 -3.60
C VAL A 119 2.75 12.19 -3.08
N ALA A 120 2.97 11.24 -3.99
CA ALA A 120 3.41 9.89 -3.65
C ALA A 120 4.91 9.66 -3.88
N GLY A 121 5.58 10.50 -4.68
CA GLY A 121 7.01 10.41 -4.96
C GLY A 121 7.84 11.32 -4.07
N VAL A 122 9.07 10.91 -3.80
CA VAL A 122 10.04 11.71 -3.04
C VAL A 122 11.44 11.59 -3.64
N PHE A 123 12.21 12.68 -3.58
CA PHE A 123 13.64 12.72 -3.88
C PHE A 123 14.39 13.38 -2.72
N ASN A 124 15.51 12.80 -2.31
CA ASN A 124 16.37 13.29 -1.22
C ASN A 124 15.62 13.68 0.08
N ARG A 125 14.55 12.94 0.40
CA ARG A 125 13.68 13.09 1.60
C ARG A 125 12.81 14.35 1.67
N SER A 126 13.27 15.47 1.13
CA SER A 126 12.62 16.78 1.30
C SER A 126 11.89 17.30 0.06
N VAL A 127 12.07 16.67 -1.10
CA VAL A 127 11.47 17.12 -2.36
C VAL A 127 10.39 16.14 -2.80
N GLY A 128 9.14 16.61 -2.88
CA GLY A 128 8.04 15.84 -3.47
C GLY A 128 8.10 15.84 -4.99
N ILE A 129 7.79 14.70 -5.61
CA ILE A 129 7.67 14.56 -7.07
C ILE A 129 6.38 13.83 -7.43
N THR A 130 5.65 14.36 -8.41
CA THR A 130 4.39 13.78 -8.87
C THR A 130 4.63 12.69 -9.89
N TYR A 131 4.27 11.46 -9.54
CA TYR A 131 4.14 10.35 -10.49
C TYR A 131 2.68 10.18 -10.90
N THR A 132 2.27 10.90 -11.94
CA THR A 132 0.86 10.99 -12.38
C THR A 132 0.22 9.62 -12.65
N ALA A 133 0.97 8.67 -13.22
CA ALA A 133 0.46 7.35 -13.56
C ALA A 133 0.21 6.44 -12.35
N PHE A 134 0.78 6.73 -11.17
CA PHE A 134 0.72 5.82 -10.02
C PHE A 134 -0.69 5.56 -9.53
N ARG A 135 -1.58 6.57 -9.58
CA ARG A 135 -2.98 6.43 -9.19
C ARG A 135 -3.78 5.48 -10.09
N ASN A 136 -3.24 5.10 -11.25
CA ASN A 136 -3.86 4.13 -12.14
C ASN A 136 -3.13 2.79 -12.10
N VAL A 137 -1.80 2.81 -12.26
CA VAL A 137 -0.97 1.61 -12.36
C VAL A 137 -1.08 0.73 -11.11
N PHE A 138 -0.94 1.32 -9.93
CA PHE A 138 -0.86 0.54 -8.69
C PHE A 138 -2.21 -0.03 -8.22
N PRO A 139 -3.32 0.71 -8.18
CA PRO A 139 -4.61 0.09 -7.84
C PRO A 139 -5.00 -1.00 -8.84
N LEU A 140 -4.79 -0.82 -10.15
CA LEU A 140 -5.02 -1.89 -11.13
C LEU A 140 -4.16 -3.13 -10.84
N TRP A 141 -2.89 -2.94 -10.50
CA TRP A 141 -2.00 -4.05 -10.16
C TRP A 141 -2.44 -4.76 -8.88
N ALA A 142 -2.79 -4.03 -7.83
CA ALA A 142 -3.28 -4.59 -6.58
C ALA A 142 -4.58 -5.39 -6.79
N LEU A 143 -5.56 -4.82 -7.48
CA LEU A 143 -6.82 -5.49 -7.82
C LEU A 143 -6.58 -6.75 -8.67
N GLY A 144 -5.69 -6.67 -9.67
CA GLY A 144 -5.34 -7.81 -10.51
C GLY A 144 -4.64 -8.94 -9.75
N ARG A 145 -3.70 -8.61 -8.86
CA ARG A 145 -3.00 -9.59 -7.99
C ARG A 145 -3.96 -10.24 -7.00
N TYR A 146 -4.91 -9.48 -6.47
CA TYR A 146 -5.97 -10.00 -5.63
C TYR A 146 -6.84 -10.99 -6.41
N ALA A 147 -7.39 -10.56 -7.56
CA ALA A 147 -8.32 -11.36 -8.35
C ALA A 147 -7.72 -12.68 -8.87
N ARG A 148 -6.44 -12.67 -9.29
CA ARG A 148 -5.81 -13.82 -9.95
C ARG A 148 -5.04 -14.74 -8.99
N GLY A 149 -4.67 -14.26 -7.81
CA GLY A 149 -3.69 -14.92 -6.96
C GLY A 149 -4.13 -15.04 -5.51
N TYR A 150 -4.27 -13.92 -4.81
CA TYR A 150 -4.55 -13.96 -3.37
C TYR A 150 -5.99 -14.40 -3.08
N GLY A 151 -6.99 -13.81 -3.75
CA GLY A 151 -8.41 -14.11 -3.54
C GLY A 151 -8.75 -15.59 -3.68
N PRO A 152 -8.43 -16.24 -4.83
CA PRO A 152 -8.70 -17.67 -5.02
C PRO A 152 -7.97 -18.57 -4.01
N ARG A 153 -6.70 -18.29 -3.69
CA ARG A 153 -5.92 -19.07 -2.71
C ARG A 153 -6.50 -19.02 -1.30
N HIS A 154 -7.26 -17.97 -0.98
CA HIS A 154 -7.87 -17.75 0.33
C HIS A 154 -9.40 -17.90 0.32
N GLY A 155 -10.00 -18.40 -0.78
CA GLY A 155 -11.45 -18.64 -0.90
C GLY A 155 -12.32 -17.38 -0.85
N LEU A 156 -11.80 -16.24 -1.32
CA LEU A 156 -12.49 -14.94 -1.29
C LEU A 156 -13.21 -14.60 -2.60
N LEU A 157 -12.94 -15.36 -3.67
CA LEU A 157 -13.47 -15.21 -5.02
C LEU A 157 -13.77 -16.58 -5.63
#